data_AF-A0A920TJX7-F1
#
_entry.id   AF-A0A920TJX7-F1
#
_cell.length_a   1.000
_cell.length_b   1.000
_cell.length_c   1.000
_cell.angle_alpha   90.00
_cell.angle_beta   90.00
_cell.angle_gamma   90.00
#
_symmetry.space_group_name_H-M   'P 1'
#
loop_
_entity.id
_entity.type
_entity.pdbx_description
1 polymer ?
#
loop_
_entity_poly.entity_id
_entity_poly.type
_entity_poly.pdbx_seq_one_letter_code
_entity_poly.pdbx_strand_id
1 'polypeptide(L)'
;MGKSVISNVIPRTYHDSVRLMQVSKELSNLDSVQRTFIAMGTDANKRVLEQIGLLTDVIKDAGANDLIFVVEAKSKEIGKGTLAKAEALLTKGDKKTQTIMQV
;
A
#
# COMPACT_ATOMS: atom_id res chain seq x y z
N MET A 1 -10.48 -9.31 19.87
CA MET A 1 -9.61 -9.26 18.68
C MET A 1 -8.79 -7.99 18.76
N GLY A 2 -7.46 -8.13 18.86
CA GLY A 2 -6.54 -6.99 19.01
C GLY A 2 -6.21 -6.36 17.66
N LYS A 3 -6.13 -5.03 17.62
CA LYS A 3 -5.67 -4.30 16.43
C LYS A 3 -4.29 -4.79 16.01
N SER A 4 -4.05 -4.90 14.71
CA SER A 4 -2.76 -5.33 14.14
C SER A 4 -2.35 -4.37 13.03
N VAL A 5 -1.10 -3.90 13.08
CA VAL A 5 -0.47 -3.13 12.01
C VAL A 5 0.39 -4.07 11.19
N ILE A 6 0.13 -4.14 9.88
CA ILE A 6 0.92 -4.93 8.92
C ILE A 6 1.45 -3.98 7.86
N SER A 7 2.70 -4.16 7.47
CA SER A 7 3.35 -3.33 6.45
C SER A 7 4.09 -4.17 5.43
N ASN A 8 4.20 -3.67 4.20
CA ASN A 8 5.05 -4.25 3.16
C ASN A 8 5.74 -3.15 2.34
N VAL A 9 6.87 -3.50 1.71
CA VAL A 9 7.63 -2.64 0.81
C VAL A 9 7.83 -3.38 -0.51
N ILE A 10 7.49 -2.72 -1.62
CA ILE A 10 7.79 -3.22 -2.96
C ILE A 10 8.90 -2.32 -3.54
N PRO A 11 10.12 -2.86 -3.71
CA PRO A 11 11.24 -2.04 -4.13
C PRO A 11 11.10 -1.59 -5.58
N ARG A 12 11.59 -0.38 -5.87
CA ARG A 12 11.75 0.17 -7.25
C ARG A 12 10.48 0.09 -8.11
N THR A 13 9.31 0.21 -7.49
CA THR A 13 8.02 0.14 -8.18
C THR A 13 7.36 1.50 -8.12
N TYR A 14 7.17 2.10 -9.29
CA TYR A 14 6.54 3.40 -9.42
C TYR A 14 5.11 3.26 -9.95
N HIS A 15 4.16 3.88 -9.26
CA HIS A 15 2.82 4.11 -9.78
C HIS A 15 2.49 5.59 -9.70
N ASP A 16 1.66 6.05 -10.63
CA ASP A 16 1.11 7.40 -10.53
C ASP A 16 0.21 7.55 -9.29
N SER A 17 0.06 8.78 -8.82
CA SER A 17 -0.70 9.10 -7.62
C SER A 17 -2.20 8.82 -7.75
N VAL A 18 -2.77 8.94 -8.95
CA VAL A 18 -4.21 8.68 -9.20
C VAL A 18 -4.52 7.22 -8.93
N ARG A 19 -3.65 6.32 -9.39
CA ARG A 19 -3.77 4.89 -9.19
C ARG A 19 -3.61 4.49 -7.73
N LEU A 20 -2.63 5.08 -7.04
CA LEU A 20 -2.46 4.86 -5.59
C LEU A 20 -3.70 5.34 -4.81
N MET A 21 -4.28 6.48 -5.18
CA MET A 21 -5.52 6.99 -4.57
C MET A 21 -6.72 6.07 -4.81
N GLN A 22 -6.89 5.54 -6.02
CA GLN A 22 -7.97 4.60 -6.36
C GLN A 22 -7.88 3.33 -5.52
N VAL A 23 -6.68 2.73 -5.43
CA VAL A 23 -6.46 1.54 -4.62
C VAL A 23 -6.68 1.84 -3.13
N SER A 24 -6.17 2.96 -2.63
CA SER A 24 -6.38 3.37 -1.24
C SER A 24 -7.86 3.51 -0.89
N LYS A 25 -8.66 4.10 -1.80
CA LYS A 25 -10.12 4.27 -1.62
C LYS A 25 -10.88 2.94 -1.65
N GLU A 26 -10.48 2.01 -2.52
CA GLU A 26 -11.12 0.69 -2.56
C GLU A 26 -10.87 -0.09 -1.26
N LEU A 27 -9.66 -0.01 -0.71
CA LEU A 27 -9.29 -0.73 0.50
C LEU A 27 -9.88 -0.09 1.77
N SER A 28 -10.08 1.23 1.79
CA SER A 28 -10.71 1.92 2.92
C SER A 28 -12.20 1.59 3.09
N ASN A 29 -12.85 1.04 2.05
CA ASN A 29 -14.26 0.61 2.11
C ASN A 29 -14.45 -0.76 2.79
N LEU A 30 -13.37 -1.39 3.27
CA LEU A 30 -13.46 -2.66 3.99
C LEU A 30 -13.71 -2.38 5.48
N ASP A 31 -14.89 -2.72 6.00
CA ASP A 31 -15.30 -2.50 7.42
C ASP A 31 -14.35 -3.13 8.47
N SER A 32 -13.50 -4.05 8.03
CA SER A 32 -12.52 -4.78 8.84
C SER A 32 -11.16 -4.08 8.92
N VAL A 33 -10.95 -3.06 8.08
CA VAL A 33 -9.75 -2.22 7.98
C VAL A 33 -10.01 -0.87 8.65
N GLN A 34 -9.10 -0.44 9.51
CA GLN A 34 -9.24 0.86 10.22
C GLN A 34 -8.52 1.97 9.47
N ARG A 35 -7.29 1.70 9.01
CA ARG A 35 -6.46 2.67 8.30
C ARG A 35 -5.65 1.96 7.23
N THR A 36 -5.54 2.58 6.06
CA THR A 36 -4.64 2.18 4.98
C THR A 36 -3.77 3.35 4.58
N PHE A 37 -2.51 3.07 4.27
CA PHE A 37 -1.58 4.05 3.74
C PHE A 37 -0.77 3.39 2.64
N ILE A 38 -0.90 3.91 1.42
CA ILE A 38 -0.17 3.43 0.24
C ILE A 38 0.47 4.65 -0.41
N ALA A 39 1.79 4.67 -0.43
CA ALA A 39 2.54 5.80 -0.96
C ALA A 39 3.96 5.39 -1.36
N MET A 40 4.72 6.32 -1.94
CA MET A 40 6.16 6.13 -2.11
C MET A 40 6.88 6.30 -0.76
N GLY A 41 8.00 5.61 -0.56
CA GLY A 41 8.83 5.62 0.66
C GLY A 41 9.64 6.90 0.88
N THR A 42 9.10 8.06 0.54
CA THR A 42 9.74 9.36 0.76
C THR A 42 9.72 9.73 2.24
N ASP A 43 10.68 10.56 2.68
CA ASP A 43 10.73 11.03 4.07
C ASP A 43 9.47 11.78 4.51
N ALA A 44 8.82 12.50 3.58
CA ALA A 44 7.55 13.17 3.84
C ALA A 44 6.46 12.16 4.22
N ASN A 45 6.33 11.06 3.47
CA ASN A 45 5.34 10.03 3.74
C ASN A 45 5.67 9.23 5.01
N LYS A 46 6.95 8.99 5.31
CA LYS A 46 7.37 8.36 6.57
C LYS A 46 7.04 9.22 7.79
N ARG A 47 7.21 10.55 7.71
CA ARG A 47 6.81 11.48 8.78
C ARG A 47 5.31 11.45 9.03
N VAL A 48 4.49 11.37 7.98
CA VAL A 48 3.03 11.22 8.14
C VAL A 48 2.71 9.93 8.90
N LEU A 49 3.35 8.81 8.55
CA LEU A 49 3.18 7.53 9.25
C LEU A 49 3.62 7.60 10.73
N GLU A 50 4.70 8.31 11.02
CA GLU A 50 5.17 8.55 12.39
C GLU A 50 4.13 9.31 13.21
N GLN A 51 3.60 10.41 12.67
CA GLN A 51 2.62 11.27 13.32
C GLN A 51 1.31 10.54 13.66
N ILE A 52 0.91 9.56 12.83
CA ILE A 52 -0.31 8.77 13.05
C ILE A 52 -0.05 7.44 13.78
N GLY A 53 1.19 7.19 14.20
CA GLY A 53 1.59 5.99 14.96
C GLY A 53 1.58 4.69 14.17
N LEU A 54 1.80 4.77 12.85
CA LEU A 54 1.78 3.61 11.92
C LEU A 54 3.15 3.34 11.26
N LEU A 55 4.20 4.08 11.61
CA LEU A 55 5.54 3.82 11.11
C LEU A 55 6.08 2.50 11.67
N THR A 56 6.45 1.56 10.80
CA THR A 56 7.09 0.29 11.16
C THR A 56 8.57 0.30 10.78
N ASP A 57 9.36 -0.59 11.36
CA ASP A 57 10.80 -0.66 11.05
C ASP A 57 11.06 -1.01 9.58
N VAL A 58 10.23 -1.89 8.99
CA VAL A 58 10.30 -2.21 7.56
C VAL A 58 10.09 -0.96 6.68
N ILE A 59 9.21 -0.04 7.09
CA ILE A 59 8.97 1.20 6.33
C ILE A 59 10.07 2.24 6.55
N LYS A 60 10.72 2.27 7.72
CA LYS A 60 11.85 3.17 7.98
C LYS A 60 12.98 2.96 6.97
N ASP A 61 13.24 1.70 6.63
CA ASP A 61 14.31 1.30 5.72
C ASP A 61 13.96 1.47 4.22
N ALA A 62 12.69 1.72 3.88
CA ALA A 62 12.26 1.89 2.49
C ALA A 62 12.88 3.15 1.85
N GLY A 63 13.31 3.06 0.60
CA GLY A 63 13.80 4.21 -0.17
C GLY A 63 12.67 5.03 -0.80
N ALA A 64 13.01 6.23 -1.27
CA ALA A 64 12.06 7.13 -1.95
C ALA A 64 11.44 6.54 -3.24
N ASN A 65 12.10 5.56 -3.84
CA ASN A 65 11.63 4.86 -5.06
C ASN A 65 10.88 3.56 -4.74
N ASP A 66 10.67 3.24 -3.47
CA ASP A 66 9.98 2.05 -3.05
C ASP A 66 8.53 2.37 -2.74
N LEU A 67 7.64 1.45 -3.08
CA LEU A 67 6.24 1.57 -2.74
C LEU A 67 6.02 0.97 -1.35
N ILE A 68 5.42 1.74 -0.46
CA ILE A 68 5.13 1.35 0.90
C ILE A 68 3.64 1.12 1.10
N PHE A 69 3.31 0.07 1.85
CA PHE A 69 1.95 -0.25 2.25
C PHE A 69 1.91 -0.41 3.75
N VAL A 70 0.93 0.22 4.40
CA VAL A 70 0.65 0.04 5.81
C VAL A 70 -0.86 -0.13 6.00
N VAL A 71 -1.24 -1.16 6.75
CA VAL A 71 -2.63 -1.48 7.06
C VAL A 71 -2.78 -1.71 8.55
N GLU A 72 -3.65 -0.94 9.19
CA GLU A 72 -4.17 -1.24 10.52
C GLU A 72 -5.52 -1.93 10.39
N ALA A 73 -5.66 -3.12 10.96
CA ALA A 73 -6.85 -3.95 10.85
C ALA A 73 -7.25 -4.61 12.18
N LYS A 74 -8.47 -5.16 12.23
CA LYS A 74 -9.01 -5.87 13.42
C LYS A 74 -8.29 -7.19 13.73
N SER A 75 -7.54 -7.75 12.77
CA SER A 75 -6.68 -8.92 12.97
C SER A 75 -5.52 -8.92 11.97
N LYS A 76 -4.48 -9.69 12.27
CA LYS A 76 -3.34 -9.93 11.38
C LYS A 76 -3.76 -10.56 10.04
N GLU A 77 -4.75 -11.45 10.05
CA GLU A 77 -5.27 -12.11 8.86
C GLU A 77 -5.93 -11.12 7.91
N ILE A 78 -6.77 -10.23 8.45
CA ILE A 78 -7.40 -9.14 7.67
C ILE A 78 -6.31 -8.25 7.08
N GLY A 79 -5.34 -7.80 7.89
CA GLY A 79 -4.26 -6.92 7.42
C GLY A 79 -3.45 -7.56 6.28
N LYS A 80 -3.12 -8.85 6.39
CA LYS A 80 -2.44 -9.61 5.32
C LYS A 80 -3.31 -9.71 4.05
N GLY A 81 -4.60 -10.00 4.20
CA GLY A 81 -5.52 -10.07 3.06
C GLY A 81 -5.68 -8.73 2.33
N THR A 82 -5.75 -7.63 3.08
CA THR A 82 -5.80 -6.27 2.52
C THR A 82 -4.52 -5.92 1.76
N LEU A 83 -3.35 -6.27 2.29
CA LEU A 83 -2.08 -6.07 1.58
C LEU A 83 -2.03 -6.85 0.27
N ALA A 84 -2.35 -8.15 0.31
CA ALA A 84 -2.38 -8.97 -0.90
C ALA A 84 -3.37 -8.42 -1.95
N LYS A 85 -4.51 -7.89 -1.51
CA LYS A 85 -5.47 -7.22 -2.41
C LYS A 85 -4.88 -5.94 -3.00
N ALA A 86 -4.20 -5.11 -2.21
CA ALA A 86 -3.54 -3.88 -2.66
C ALA A 86 -2.53 -4.17 -3.78
N GLU A 87 -1.65 -5.16 -3.54
CA GLU A 87 -0.66 -5.62 -4.52
C GLU A 87 -1.34 -6.07 -5.81
N ALA A 88 -2.36 -6.93 -5.71
CA ALA A 88 -3.07 -7.45 -6.87
C ALA A 88 -3.76 -6.34 -7.71
N LEU A 89 -4.35 -5.33 -7.07
CA LEU A 89 -4.97 -4.19 -7.77
C LEU A 89 -3.93 -3.37 -8.53
N LEU A 90 -2.75 -3.20 -7.92
CA LEU A 90 -1.64 -2.47 -8.53
C LEU A 90 -0.95 -3.25 -9.64
N THR A 91 -0.87 -4.58 -9.58
CA THR A 91 -0.34 -5.38 -10.70
C THR A 91 -1.34 -5.54 -11.85
N LYS A 92 -2.66 -5.57 -11.56
CA LYS A 92 -3.69 -5.81 -12.58
C LYS A 92 -3.88 -4.65 -13.55
N GLY A 93 -3.79 -3.41 -13.11
CA GLY A 93 -3.94 -2.27 -14.03
C GLY A 93 -2.73 -2.04 -14.95
N ASP A 94 -1.56 -2.65 -14.67
CA ASP A 94 -0.35 -2.49 -15.49
C ASP A 94 -0.42 -3.37 -16.74
N LYS A 95 -1.21 -4.45 -16.67
CA LYS A 95 -1.46 -5.34 -17.81
C LYS A 95 -2.41 -4.76 -18.87
N LYS A 96 -3.02 -3.59 -18.66
CA LYS A 96 -3.97 -2.99 -19.62
C LYS A 96 -3.37 -2.01 -20.64
N THR A 97 -2.06 -1.74 -20.60
CA THR A 97 -1.38 -0.82 -21.56
C THR A 97 -0.38 -1.51 -22.49
N GLN A 98 -0.35 -2.85 -22.55
CA GLN A 98 0.46 -3.59 -23.52
C GLN A 98 -0.39 -4.55 -24.35
N THR A 99 -1.36 -4.01 -25.09
CA THR A 99 -1.98 -4.74 -26.22
C THR A 99 -2.40 -3.73 -27.26
N ILE A 100 -1.45 -3.29 -28.10
CA ILE A 100 -1.59 -3.14 -29.56
C ILE A 100 -0.26 -2.63 -30.13
N MET A 101 0.68 -3.53 -30.39
CA MET A 101 1.54 -3.50 -31.59
C MET A 101 1.99 -4.94 -31.83
N GLN A 102 1.18 -5.70 -32.56
CA GLN A 102 1.63 -6.91 -33.21
C GLN A 102 1.29 -6.76 -34.69
N VAL A 103 2.37 -6.72 -35.48
CA VAL A 103 2.52 -6.92 -36.93
C VAL A 103 1.71 -6.04 -37.89
#